data_AF-A0A0F2LC43-F1
#
_entry.id   AF-A0A0F2LC43-F1
#
_cell.length_a   1.000
_cell.length_b   1.000
_cell.length_c   1.000
_cell.angle_alpha   90.00
_cell.angle_beta   90.00
_cell.angle_gamma   90.00
#
_symmetry.space_group_name_H-M   'P 1'
#
loop_
_entity.id
_entity.type
_entity.pdbx_description
1 polymer ?
#
loop_
_entity_poly.entity_id
_entity_poly.type
_entity_poly.pdbx_seq_one_letter_code
_entity_poly.pdbx_strand_id
1 'polypeptide(L)'
;MPNSALGLALNALRRKFPDKSDDWIKRVLARLKDVEERRRGEGGASSDGADFYIVKGRPDLGDKQPIYHVWWSQEERRWYCTCYLTGWGQKRAKEICTHAAAVMLYRQYKGMVDGLEDKRVYVASAVVECPSKPGANGEVYAAPFPGKTLTEYAQPRWRVVAISASPVVEIYCGKRPVLKIPGEEMDYAAAKVLAEEAIHS
;
A
#
# COMPACT_ATOMS: atom_id res chain seq x y z
N MET A 1 4.13 6.79 -10.38
CA MET A 1 3.23 5.70 -9.94
C MET A 1 2.32 6.20 -8.82
N PRO A 2 1.13 6.76 -9.13
CA PRO A 2 0.23 7.34 -8.13
C PRO A 2 -0.74 6.34 -7.46
N ASN A 3 -0.81 5.08 -7.92
CA ASN A 3 -1.82 4.10 -7.48
C ASN A 3 -1.34 3.07 -6.45
N SER A 4 -0.11 3.18 -5.92
CA SER A 4 0.33 2.31 -4.82
C SER A 4 -0.19 2.83 -3.47
N ALA A 5 -0.38 1.95 -2.48
CA ALA A 5 -0.76 2.34 -1.12
C ALA A 5 0.19 3.42 -0.55
N LEU A 6 1.50 3.26 -0.78
CA LEU A 6 2.49 4.26 -0.38
C LEU A 6 2.32 5.60 -1.12
N GLY A 7 2.00 5.56 -2.42
CA GLY A 7 1.71 6.77 -3.21
C GLY A 7 0.49 7.53 -2.69
N LEU A 8 -0.58 6.80 -2.34
CA LEU A 8 -1.80 7.37 -1.76
C LEU A 8 -1.54 7.98 -0.38
N ALA A 9 -0.81 7.27 0.50
CA ALA A 9 -0.42 7.76 1.82
C ALA A 9 0.47 9.01 1.71
N LEU A 10 1.44 9.02 0.78
CA LEU A 10 2.32 10.17 0.55
C LEU A 10 1.54 11.39 0.04
N ASN A 11 0.58 11.19 -0.86
CA ASN A 11 -0.28 12.26 -1.35
C ASN A 11 -1.17 12.83 -0.24
N ALA A 12 -1.68 12.00 0.65
CA ALA A 12 -2.42 12.47 1.82
C ALA A 12 -1.54 13.27 2.77
N LEU A 13 -0.29 12.85 3.00
CA LEU A 13 0.68 13.61 3.79
C LEU A 13 0.95 14.99 3.17
N ARG A 14 1.18 15.04 1.84
CA ARG A 14 1.37 16.31 1.10
C ARG A 14 0.18 17.25 1.25
N ARG A 15 -1.06 16.74 1.15
CA ARG A 15 -2.27 17.55 1.36
C ARG A 15 -2.39 18.06 2.79
N LYS A 16 -1.96 17.27 3.78
CA LYS A 16 -2.00 17.65 5.20
C LYS A 16 -0.97 18.72 5.55
N PHE A 17 0.16 18.76 4.83
CA PHE A 17 1.26 19.68 5.09
C PHE A 17 1.68 20.39 3.78
N PRO A 18 0.82 21.26 3.22
CA PRO A 18 1.06 21.88 1.91
C PRO A 18 2.27 22.82 1.92
N ASP A 19 2.60 23.42 3.06
CA ASP A 19 3.70 24.38 3.19
C ASP A 19 5.08 23.72 3.35
N LYS A 20 5.16 22.39 3.35
CA LYS A 20 6.43 21.66 3.49
C LYS A 20 7.09 21.42 2.15
N SER A 21 8.39 21.66 2.10
CA SER A 21 9.20 21.49 0.88
C SER A 21 9.33 20.02 0.46
N ASP A 22 9.66 19.81 -0.81
CA ASP A 22 9.93 18.46 -1.33
C ASP A 22 11.08 17.77 -0.60
N ASP A 23 12.11 18.51 -0.16
CA ASP A 23 13.22 17.92 0.59
C ASP A 23 12.79 17.45 1.98
N TRP A 24 11.84 18.15 2.61
CA TRP A 24 11.21 17.66 3.83
C TRP A 24 10.45 16.35 3.56
N ILE A 25 9.69 16.27 2.47
CA ILE A 25 8.98 15.05 2.06
C ILE A 25 9.96 13.89 1.76
N LYS A 26 11.05 14.13 1.02
CA LYS A 26 12.10 13.13 0.75
C LYS A 26 12.70 12.60 2.05
N ARG A 27 12.98 13.48 3.01
CA ARG A 27 13.51 13.13 4.34
C ARG A 27 12.52 12.32 5.18
N VAL A 28 11.22 12.56 5.04
CA VAL A 28 10.17 11.73 5.66
C VAL A 28 10.17 10.33 5.03
N LEU A 29 10.10 10.26 3.70
CA LEU A 29 10.06 8.99 2.98
C LEU A 29 11.32 8.13 3.25
N ALA A 30 12.50 8.76 3.26
CA ALA A 30 13.76 8.07 3.54
C ALA A 30 13.85 7.47 4.95
N ARG A 31 13.05 7.98 5.91
CA ARG A 31 12.94 7.48 7.30
C ARG A 31 11.84 6.44 7.47
N LEU A 32 11.02 6.17 6.46
CA LEU A 32 9.86 5.27 6.59
C LEU A 32 10.26 3.87 7.07
N LYS A 33 11.35 3.34 6.53
CA LYS A 33 11.93 2.03 6.89
C LYS A 33 12.60 2.00 8.28
N ASP A 34 12.81 3.16 8.88
CA ASP A 34 13.50 3.32 10.15
C ASP A 34 12.50 3.43 11.32
N VAL A 35 11.19 3.32 11.03
CA VAL A 35 10.09 3.35 12.00
C VAL A 35 9.83 1.94 12.54
N GLU A 36 9.82 1.81 13.86
CA GLU A 36 9.47 0.60 14.59
C GLU A 36 8.31 0.90 15.55
N GLU A 37 7.26 0.07 15.52
CA GLU A 37 6.17 0.12 16.50
C GLU A 37 6.61 -0.48 17.84
N ARG A 38 6.18 0.11 18.95
CA ARG A 38 6.40 -0.43 20.29
C ARG A 38 5.11 -0.41 21.10
N ARG A 39 4.90 -1.50 21.84
CA ARG A 39 3.84 -1.66 22.83
C ARG A 39 4.44 -1.60 24.24
N ARG A 40 3.83 -0.84 25.14
CA ARG A 40 4.03 -0.83 26.59
C ARG A 40 2.99 -1.74 27.23
N GLY A 41 3.20 -3.06 27.20
CA GLY A 41 2.38 -4.01 27.96
C GLY A 41 0.87 -3.76 27.86
N GLU A 42 0.13 -4.10 28.91
CA GLU A 42 -1.33 -3.98 28.95
C GLU A 42 -1.77 -2.57 29.39
N GLY A 43 -2.28 -1.77 28.45
CA GLY A 43 -3.08 -0.57 28.75
C GLY A 43 -2.60 0.70 28.05
N GLY A 44 -3.18 1.00 26.88
CA GLY A 44 -2.98 2.30 26.22
C GLY A 44 -2.93 2.31 24.69
N ALA A 45 -3.32 1.22 24.02
CA ALA A 45 -3.19 1.10 22.57
C ALA A 45 -3.87 2.25 21.80
N SER A 46 -3.11 2.90 20.91
CA SER A 46 -3.71 3.73 19.87
C SER A 46 -4.44 2.86 18.83
N SER A 47 -5.18 3.45 17.89
CA SER A 47 -6.04 2.70 16.95
C SER A 47 -5.33 1.64 16.08
N ASP A 48 -4.00 1.65 16.03
CA ASP A 48 -3.15 0.67 15.35
C ASP A 48 -2.44 -0.30 16.32
N GLY A 49 -2.76 -0.24 17.61
CA GLY A 49 -2.20 -1.12 18.62
C GLY A 49 -0.83 -0.72 19.15
N ALA A 50 -0.19 0.38 18.70
CA ALA A 50 1.09 0.86 19.24
C ALA A 50 0.88 1.98 20.28
N ASP A 51 1.72 1.99 21.32
CA ASP A 51 1.73 3.05 22.34
C ASP A 51 2.67 4.19 21.96
N PHE A 52 3.81 3.84 21.36
CA PHE A 52 4.77 4.78 20.80
C PHE A 52 5.55 4.13 19.67
N TYR A 53 6.28 4.96 18.96
CA TYR A 53 7.09 4.58 17.82
C TYR A 53 8.54 4.96 18.10
N ILE A 54 9.44 4.12 17.63
CA ILE A 54 10.87 4.39 17.59
C ILE A 54 11.25 4.72 16.15
N VAL A 55 11.99 5.81 15.96
CA VAL A 55 12.59 6.14 14.68
C VAL A 55 14.10 6.12 14.83
N LYS A 56 14.79 5.23 14.09
CA LYS A 56 16.26 5.20 14.09
C LYS A 56 16.80 6.50 13.51
N GLY A 57 17.78 7.07 14.19
CA GLY A 57 18.43 8.30 13.79
C GLY A 57 19.37 8.09 12.61
N ARG A 58 19.32 9.01 11.66
CA ARG A 58 20.17 9.02 10.47
C ARG A 58 21.06 10.27 10.42
N PRO A 59 22.37 10.17 10.75
CA PRO A 59 23.28 11.31 10.71
C PRO A 59 23.32 12.01 9.35
N ASP A 60 23.24 11.23 8.26
CA ASP A 60 23.20 11.75 6.89
C ASP A 60 21.93 12.56 6.56
N LEU A 61 20.86 12.38 7.36
CA LEU A 61 19.65 13.19 7.29
C LEU A 61 19.60 14.28 8.38
N GLY A 62 20.73 14.57 9.04
CA GLY A 62 20.89 15.62 10.04
C GLY A 62 20.50 15.25 11.48
N ASP A 63 20.37 13.96 11.77
CA ASP A 63 20.01 13.50 13.12
C ASP A 63 21.23 13.47 14.05
N LYS A 64 21.05 13.92 15.29
CA LYS A 64 22.11 13.94 16.32
C LYS A 64 22.02 12.77 17.29
N GLN A 65 20.81 12.25 17.49
CA GLN A 65 20.55 11.11 18.36
C GLN A 65 20.41 9.85 17.52
N PRO A 66 20.86 8.68 18.02
CA PRO A 66 20.72 7.42 17.32
C PRO A 66 19.28 6.90 17.32
N ILE A 67 18.43 7.39 18.23
CA ILE A 67 17.06 6.95 18.42
C ILE A 67 16.17 8.13 18.80
N TYR A 68 14.98 8.18 18.21
CA TYR A 68 13.92 9.13 18.58
C TYR A 68 12.66 8.38 18.98
N HIS A 69 12.04 8.80 20.07
CA HIS A 69 10.72 8.30 20.48
C HIS A 69 9.66 9.27 19.97
N VAL A 70 8.59 8.72 19.41
CA VAL A 70 7.48 9.48 18.83
C VAL A 70 6.16 8.90 19.35
N TRP A 71 5.26 9.75 19.83
CA TRP A 71 3.95 9.32 20.32
C TRP A 71 2.90 10.39 20.06
N TRP A 72 1.63 10.00 20.10
CA TRP A 72 0.52 10.94 20.08
C TRP A 72 0.15 11.34 21.51
N SER A 73 0.15 12.64 21.81
CA SER A 73 -0.40 13.14 23.07
C SER A 73 -1.90 13.35 22.91
N GLN A 74 -2.71 12.62 23.68
CA GLN A 74 -4.16 12.81 23.71
C GLN A 74 -4.55 14.15 24.33
N GLU A 75 -3.87 14.55 25.40
CA GLU A 75 -4.11 15.81 26.11
C GLU A 75 -3.88 17.02 25.19
N GLU A 76 -2.74 17.05 24.50
CA GLU A 76 -2.39 18.18 23.62
C GLU A 76 -2.85 17.99 22.17
N ARG A 77 -3.49 16.85 21.87
CA ARG A 77 -3.98 16.47 20.53
C ARG A 77 -2.94 16.69 19.43
N ARG A 78 -1.68 16.30 19.69
CA ARG A 78 -0.58 16.48 18.75
C ARG A 78 0.48 15.39 18.85
N TRP A 79 1.26 15.26 17.78
CA TRP A 79 2.42 14.37 17.75
C TRP A 79 3.60 14.95 18.52
N TYR A 80 4.16 14.13 19.40
CA TYR A 80 5.35 14.40 20.16
C TYR A 80 6.54 13.60 19.64
N CYS A 81 7.71 14.21 19.67
CA CYS A 81 8.98 13.58 19.32
C CYS A 81 10.07 14.07 20.27
N THR A 82 10.96 13.17 20.72
CA THR A 82 12.10 13.54 21.58
C THR A 82 13.06 14.52 20.91
N CYS A 83 13.04 14.66 19.57
CA CYS A 83 13.86 15.67 18.88
C CYS A 83 13.50 17.11 19.28
N TYR A 84 12.28 17.32 19.80
CA TYR A 84 11.79 18.61 20.31
C TYR A 84 12.44 19.02 21.63
N LEU A 85 13.11 18.10 22.34
CA LEU A 85 13.73 18.36 23.64
C LEU A 85 15.15 18.96 23.53
N THR A 86 15.61 19.24 22.30
CA THR A 86 16.93 19.85 22.06
C THR A 86 16.85 21.38 22.03
N GLY A 87 17.99 22.10 22.13
CA GLY A 87 18.03 23.58 22.19
C GLY A 87 17.39 24.32 21.00
N TRP A 88 17.13 23.65 19.88
CA TRP A 88 16.40 24.17 18.70
C TRP A 88 14.97 23.61 18.59
N GLY A 89 14.53 22.90 19.62
CA GLY A 89 13.34 22.07 19.64
C GLY A 89 12.06 22.87 19.81
N GLN A 90 12.09 24.04 20.46
CA GLN A 90 10.93 24.94 20.61
C GLN A 90 10.38 25.42 19.26
N LYS A 91 11.24 25.75 18.28
CA LYS A 91 10.82 26.16 16.92
C LYS A 91 10.29 24.98 16.11
N ARG A 92 10.89 23.79 16.27
CA ARG A 92 10.45 22.53 15.65
C ARG A 92 9.20 21.94 16.29
N ALA A 93 8.95 22.20 17.58
CA ALA A 93 7.76 21.76 18.31
C ALA A 93 6.52 22.58 17.93
N LYS A 94 6.70 23.79 17.39
CA LYS A 94 5.62 24.57 16.76
C LYS A 94 5.23 24.02 15.37
N GLU A 95 6.07 23.16 14.79
CA GLU A 95 5.82 22.50 13.50
C GLU A 95 5.86 20.97 13.67
N ILE A 96 5.68 20.22 12.58
CA ILE A 96 5.86 18.77 12.55
C ILE A 96 7.30 18.43 12.12
N CYS A 97 8.05 17.64 12.89
CA CYS A 97 9.36 17.15 12.44
C CYS A 97 9.22 16.00 11.43
N THR A 98 10.31 15.73 10.71
CA THR A 98 10.37 14.61 9.77
C THR A 98 10.24 13.25 10.46
N HIS A 99 10.61 13.11 11.73
CA HIS A 99 10.45 11.86 12.49
C HIS A 99 8.97 11.57 12.78
N ALA A 100 8.25 12.55 13.31
CA ALA A 100 6.82 12.41 13.59
C ALA A 100 6.00 12.24 12.30
N ALA A 101 6.35 12.95 11.24
CA ALA A 101 5.72 12.77 9.94
C ALA A 101 6.02 11.40 9.31
N ALA A 102 7.20 10.81 9.53
CA ALA A 102 7.50 9.45 9.09
C ALA A 102 6.61 8.43 9.79
N VAL A 103 6.37 8.60 11.10
CA VAL A 103 5.40 7.78 11.85
C VAL A 103 3.98 7.94 11.29
N MET A 104 3.54 9.17 11.01
CA MET A 104 2.22 9.41 10.41
C MET A 104 2.08 8.73 9.05
N LEU A 105 3.11 8.83 8.19
CA LEU A 105 3.13 8.17 6.90
C LEU A 105 3.12 6.65 7.05
N TYR A 106 3.92 6.12 7.98
CA TYR A 106 3.98 4.69 8.30
C TYR A 106 2.62 4.16 8.72
N ARG A 107 1.95 4.80 9.69
CA ARG A 107 0.61 4.41 10.16
C ARG A 107 -0.41 4.39 9.04
N GLN A 108 -0.41 5.42 8.20
CA GLN A 108 -1.36 5.51 7.10
C GLN A 108 -1.07 4.47 6.01
N TYR A 109 0.21 4.28 5.67
CA TYR A 109 0.62 3.26 4.71
C TYR A 109 0.27 1.86 5.22
N LYS A 110 0.65 1.54 6.46
CA LYS A 110 0.36 0.26 7.10
C LYS A 110 -1.14 0.00 7.18
N GLY A 111 -1.94 0.95 7.68
CA GLY A 111 -3.40 0.78 7.73
C GLY A 111 -4.04 0.58 6.35
N MET A 112 -3.45 1.13 5.27
CA MET A 112 -3.88 0.82 3.90
C MET A 112 -3.46 -0.58 3.46
N VAL A 113 -2.28 -1.06 3.86
CA VAL A 113 -1.82 -2.42 3.55
C VAL A 113 -2.63 -3.44 4.34
N ASP A 114 -2.74 -3.28 5.65
CA ASP A 114 -3.52 -4.16 6.53
C ASP A 114 -4.99 -4.21 6.06
N GLY A 115 -5.58 -3.06 5.73
CA GLY A 115 -6.94 -3.01 5.17
C GLY A 115 -7.10 -3.61 3.77
N LEU A 116 -6.00 -3.76 3.01
CA LEU A 116 -5.99 -4.52 1.75
C LEU A 116 -5.84 -6.02 2.04
N GLU A 117 -5.00 -6.42 2.98
CA GLU A 117 -4.85 -7.82 3.40
C GLU A 117 -6.15 -8.41 3.95
N ASP A 118 -6.90 -7.63 4.75
CA ASP A 118 -8.20 -8.06 5.29
C ASP A 118 -9.33 -8.10 4.25
N LYS A 119 -9.12 -7.56 3.05
CA LYS A 119 -10.15 -7.51 2.01
C LYS A 119 -10.28 -8.87 1.32
N ARG A 120 -11.34 -9.60 1.68
CA ARG A 120 -11.76 -10.84 1.00
C ARG A 120 -12.18 -10.53 -0.44
N VAL A 121 -11.60 -11.26 -1.39
CA VAL A 121 -11.88 -11.16 -2.83
C VAL A 121 -11.99 -12.56 -3.44
N TYR A 122 -12.51 -12.62 -4.66
CA TYR A 122 -12.72 -13.86 -5.40
C TYR A 122 -11.86 -13.87 -6.64
N VAL A 123 -11.02 -14.89 -6.78
CA VAL A 123 -10.07 -15.03 -7.88
C VAL A 123 -10.47 -16.15 -8.79
N ALA A 124 -10.44 -15.90 -10.10
CA ALA A 124 -10.64 -16.96 -11.08
C ALA A 124 -9.63 -16.86 -12.22
N SER A 125 -9.14 -18.01 -12.67
CA SER A 125 -8.22 -18.14 -13.80
C SER A 125 -8.87 -18.90 -14.95
N ALA A 126 -8.67 -18.41 -16.17
CA ALA A 126 -9.18 -19.06 -17.38
C ALA A 126 -8.29 -18.76 -18.59
N VAL A 127 -8.41 -19.60 -19.62
CA VAL A 127 -7.93 -19.27 -20.96
C VAL A 127 -9.14 -18.96 -21.83
N VAL A 128 -9.18 -17.76 -22.42
CA VAL A 128 -10.30 -17.30 -23.25
C VAL A 128 -9.83 -16.88 -24.64
N GLU A 129 -10.69 -17.07 -25.62
CA GLU A 129 -10.50 -16.59 -26.99
C GLU A 129 -11.18 -15.23 -27.12
N CYS A 130 -10.36 -14.17 -27.15
CA CYS A 130 -10.86 -12.81 -27.35
C CYS A 130 -10.06 -12.13 -28.46
N PRO A 131 -10.71 -11.42 -29.38
CA PRO A 131 -10.03 -10.67 -30.44
C PRO A 131 -9.15 -9.53 -29.90
N SER A 132 -9.39 -9.11 -28.65
CA SER A 132 -8.65 -8.07 -27.93
C SER A 132 -8.39 -8.52 -26.50
N LYS A 133 -7.56 -7.77 -25.76
CA LYS A 133 -7.32 -8.01 -24.33
C LYS A 133 -8.65 -8.16 -23.57
N PRO A 134 -8.88 -9.26 -22.83
CA PRO A 134 -10.10 -9.48 -22.05
C PRO A 134 -10.25 -8.49 -20.89
N GLY A 135 -11.50 -8.21 -20.51
CA GLY A 135 -11.87 -7.51 -19.29
C GLY A 135 -12.49 -8.45 -18.25
N ALA A 136 -12.74 -7.96 -17.03
CA ALA A 136 -13.49 -8.70 -16.01
C ALA A 136 -14.34 -7.79 -15.14
N ASN A 137 -15.27 -8.34 -14.35
CA ASN A 137 -16.03 -7.63 -13.31
C ASN A 137 -15.19 -7.35 -12.06
N GLY A 138 -14.03 -6.74 -12.27
CA GLY A 138 -13.00 -6.55 -11.28
C GLY A 138 -11.66 -6.21 -11.92
N GLU A 139 -10.59 -6.42 -11.17
CA GLU A 139 -9.23 -6.27 -11.67
C GLU A 139 -8.88 -7.46 -12.57
N VAL A 140 -8.15 -7.20 -13.68
CA VAL A 140 -7.84 -8.22 -14.68
C VAL A 140 -6.36 -8.21 -15.05
N TYR A 141 -5.75 -9.38 -14.95
CA TYR A 141 -4.39 -9.69 -15.37
C TYR A 141 -4.50 -10.60 -16.59
N ALA A 142 -3.95 -10.20 -17.73
CA ALA A 142 -4.08 -10.97 -18.96
C ALA A 142 -2.80 -10.91 -19.80
N ALA A 143 -2.34 -12.08 -20.25
CA ALA A 143 -1.24 -12.24 -21.20
C ALA A 143 -1.67 -13.11 -22.40
N PRO A 144 -1.06 -12.89 -23.57
CA PRO A 144 -1.20 -13.80 -24.71
C PRO A 144 -0.82 -15.23 -24.29
N PHE A 145 -1.67 -16.19 -24.62
CA PHE A 145 -1.41 -17.61 -24.40
C PHE A 145 -0.96 -18.23 -25.74
N PRO A 146 0.30 -18.67 -25.88
CA PRO A 146 0.85 -19.08 -27.16
C PRO A 146 0.16 -20.34 -27.71
N GLY A 147 -0.24 -20.28 -28.97
CA GLY A 147 -0.62 -21.45 -29.78
C GLY A 147 0.61 -22.18 -30.31
N LYS A 148 0.50 -23.49 -30.51
CA LYS A 148 1.53 -24.33 -31.13
C LYS A 148 1.33 -24.51 -32.63
N THR A 149 0.18 -24.09 -33.18
CA THR A 149 -0.22 -24.33 -34.57
C THR A 149 -0.56 -23.03 -35.33
N LEU A 150 -0.43 -23.05 -36.66
CA LEU A 150 -0.75 -21.91 -37.54
C LEU A 150 -2.22 -21.46 -37.43
N THR A 151 -3.14 -22.39 -37.17
CA THR A 151 -4.58 -22.12 -36.95
C THR A 151 -4.84 -21.38 -35.65
N GLU A 152 -4.02 -21.58 -34.61
CA GLU A 152 -4.14 -20.89 -33.31
C GLU A 152 -3.64 -19.44 -33.35
N TYR A 153 -2.88 -19.04 -34.39
CA TYR A 153 -2.54 -17.63 -34.62
C TYR A 153 -3.73 -16.81 -35.13
N ALA A 154 -4.73 -17.44 -35.75
CA ALA A 154 -5.91 -16.76 -36.27
C ALA A 154 -6.91 -16.36 -35.17
N GLN A 155 -6.82 -16.96 -33.97
CA GLN A 155 -7.69 -16.67 -32.83
C GLN A 155 -6.84 -16.45 -31.57
N PRO A 156 -6.52 -15.19 -31.21
CA PRO A 156 -5.67 -14.91 -30.06
C PRO A 156 -6.32 -15.43 -28.77
N ARG A 157 -5.58 -16.32 -28.10
CA ARG A 157 -5.92 -16.86 -26.79
C ARG A 157 -5.25 -16.02 -25.72
N TRP A 158 -5.94 -15.83 -24.61
CA TRP A 158 -5.48 -15.06 -23.48
C TRP A 158 -5.58 -15.91 -22.22
N ARG A 159 -4.48 -16.02 -21.49
CA ARG A 159 -4.55 -16.45 -20.09
C ARG A 159 -5.00 -15.23 -19.29
N VAL A 160 -6.05 -15.41 -18.50
CA VAL A 160 -6.66 -14.36 -17.70
C VAL A 160 -6.73 -14.81 -16.26
N VAL A 161 -6.30 -13.95 -15.35
CA VAL A 161 -6.62 -14.04 -13.92
C VAL A 161 -7.39 -12.79 -13.55
N ALA A 162 -8.57 -12.98 -12.97
CA ALA A 162 -9.46 -11.90 -12.58
C ALA A 162 -9.70 -11.92 -11.07
N ILE A 163 -9.65 -10.75 -10.45
CA ILE A 163 -9.89 -10.52 -9.02
C ILE A 163 -11.17 -9.70 -8.89
N SER A 164 -12.22 -10.29 -8.33
CA SER A 164 -13.54 -9.66 -8.17
C SER A 164 -13.92 -9.48 -6.70
N ALA A 165 -14.75 -8.47 -6.44
CA ALA A 165 -15.47 -8.36 -5.16
C ALA A 165 -16.71 -9.24 -5.10
N SER A 166 -17.08 -9.90 -6.22
CA SER A 166 -18.24 -10.78 -6.34
C SER A 166 -17.81 -12.26 -6.37
N PRO A 167 -18.54 -13.18 -5.71
CA PRO A 167 -18.28 -14.62 -5.78
C PRO A 167 -18.30 -15.19 -7.20
N VAL A 168 -19.06 -14.55 -8.09
CA VAL A 168 -19.10 -14.89 -9.51
C VAL A 168 -18.21 -13.92 -10.27
N VAL A 169 -17.17 -14.47 -10.88
CA VAL A 169 -16.21 -13.74 -11.73
C VAL A 169 -16.71 -13.82 -13.17
N GLU A 170 -16.90 -12.65 -13.78
CA GLU A 170 -17.32 -12.52 -15.18
C GLU A 170 -16.16 -11.99 -16.01
N ILE A 171 -15.81 -12.70 -17.08
CA ILE A 171 -14.80 -12.30 -18.07
C ILE A 171 -15.50 -11.80 -19.33
N TYR A 172 -15.02 -10.68 -19.86
CA TYR A 172 -15.59 -9.99 -21.01
C TYR A 172 -14.62 -9.96 -22.19
N CYS A 173 -15.13 -10.17 -23.41
CA CYS A 173 -14.47 -9.69 -24.63
C CYS A 173 -15.18 -8.39 -25.07
N GLY A 174 -14.52 -7.24 -24.89
CA GLY A 174 -15.15 -5.93 -25.10
C GLY A 174 -16.26 -5.69 -24.08
N LYS A 175 -17.52 -5.61 -24.53
CA LYS A 175 -18.70 -5.42 -23.66
C LYS A 175 -19.52 -6.68 -23.42
N ARG A 176 -19.12 -7.82 -24.00
CA ARG A 176 -19.89 -9.08 -23.94
C ARG A 176 -19.27 -10.04 -22.93
N PRO A 177 -20.03 -10.56 -21.95
CA PRO A 177 -19.56 -11.62 -21.07
C PRO A 177 -19.37 -12.90 -21.89
N VAL A 178 -18.18 -13.48 -21.80
CA VAL A 178 -17.83 -14.73 -22.50
C VAL A 178 -17.65 -15.90 -21.55
N LEU A 179 -17.37 -15.63 -20.28
CA LEU A 179 -17.23 -16.66 -19.26
C LEU A 179 -17.73 -16.13 -17.92
N LYS A 180 -18.46 -16.98 -17.19
CA LYS A 180 -18.85 -16.75 -15.81
C LYS A 180 -18.45 -17.96 -15.00
N ILE A 181 -17.59 -17.78 -14.01
CA ILE A 181 -17.06 -18.86 -13.19
C ILE A 181 -17.05 -18.45 -11.72
N PRO A 182 -17.26 -19.40 -10.79
CA PRO A 182 -17.07 -19.13 -9.37
C PRO A 182 -15.60 -18.78 -9.14
N GLY A 183 -15.37 -17.71 -8.37
CA GLY A 183 -14.03 -17.38 -7.91
C GLY A 183 -13.70 -18.08 -6.60
N GLU A 184 -12.43 -18.40 -6.42
CA GLU A 184 -11.89 -18.87 -5.15
C GLU A 184 -11.69 -17.69 -4.21
N GLU A 185 -12.25 -17.78 -3.01
CA GLU A 185 -12.18 -16.71 -2.02
C GLU A 185 -10.82 -16.70 -1.31
N MET A 186 -10.17 -15.55 -1.29
CA MET A 186 -8.87 -15.36 -0.63
C MET A 186 -8.64 -13.90 -0.25
N ASP A 187 -7.54 -13.62 0.45
CA ASP A 187 -7.09 -12.26 0.73
C ASP A 187 -6.60 -11.56 -0.55
N TYR A 188 -6.81 -10.24 -0.63
CA TYR A 188 -6.44 -9.49 -1.83
C TYR A 188 -4.92 -9.48 -2.09
N ALA A 189 -4.09 -9.60 -1.05
CA ALA A 189 -2.65 -9.68 -1.21
C ALA A 189 -2.22 -10.98 -1.90
N ALA A 190 -2.70 -12.14 -1.43
CA ALA A 190 -2.47 -13.43 -2.07
C ALA A 190 -3.06 -13.48 -3.49
N ALA A 191 -4.28 -12.94 -3.68
CA ALA A 191 -4.91 -12.84 -4.99
C ALA A 191 -4.02 -12.12 -6.00
N LYS A 192 -3.38 -11.03 -5.58
CA LYS A 192 -2.50 -10.23 -6.44
C LYS A 192 -1.21 -10.97 -6.78
N VAL A 193 -0.57 -11.61 -5.81
CA VAL A 193 0.64 -12.42 -6.03
C VAL A 193 0.35 -13.54 -7.04
N LEU A 194 -0.73 -14.29 -6.83
CA LEU A 194 -1.16 -15.37 -7.74
C LEU A 194 -1.44 -14.86 -9.15
N ALA A 195 -2.10 -13.70 -9.27
CA ALA A 195 -2.39 -13.10 -10.57
C ALA A 195 -1.12 -12.65 -11.31
N GLU A 196 -0.15 -12.07 -10.59
CA GLU A 196 1.14 -11.67 -11.16
C GLU A 196 1.96 -12.89 -11.59
N GLU A 197 2.08 -13.94 -10.76
CA GLU A 197 2.80 -15.17 -11.08
C GLU A 197 2.20 -15.90 -12.28
N ALA A 198 0.88 -16.05 -12.34
CA ALA A 198 0.19 -16.79 -13.39
C ALA A 198 0.36 -16.17 -14.80
N ILE A 199 0.63 -14.87 -14.88
CA ILE A 199 0.78 -14.14 -16.14
C ILE A 199 2.25 -14.06 -16.60
N HIS A 200 3.21 -14.20 -15.68
CA HIS A 200 4.65 -14.23 -16.01
C HIS A 200 5.24 -15.65 -16.15
N SER A 201 4.43 -16.69 -15.90
CA SER A 201 4.80 -18.11 -16.05
C SER A 201 4.48 -18.68 -17.42
#